data_AF-A0A9E8SDW9-F1
#
_entry.id   AF-A0A9E8SDW9-F1
#
_cell.length_a   1.000
_cell.length_b   1.000
_cell.length_c   1.000
_cell.angle_alpha   90.00
_cell.angle_beta   90.00
_cell.angle_gamma   90.00
#
_symmetry.space_group_name_H-M   'P 1'
#
loop_
_entity.id
_entity.type
_entity.pdbx_description
1 polymer ?
#
loop_
_entity_poly.entity_id
_entity_poly.type
_entity_poly.pdbx_seq_one_letter_code
_entity_poly.pdbx_strand_id
1 'polypeptide(L)'
;MQPPNFDNQGVRVNGGIGCAGCHQAPEFSIDPNSLNNGVIANANAPGTDLLVTRSPTLRDVVKVDGTSNGPFMHIGVSNNLTTVLNHYDAINLAGNNNIDPRLTPNGFGQQLNLTQAEKDAVIAFLRTLGGNDVYTNDKWSDPFIP
;
A
#
# COMPACT_ATOMS: atom_id res chain seq x y z
N MET A 1 10.75 0.49 12.33
CA MET A 1 10.80 -0.89 11.77
C MET A 1 12.09 -1.03 10.98
N GLN A 2 12.76 -2.18 11.05
CA GLN A 2 13.98 -2.39 10.26
C GLN A 2 13.65 -2.41 8.75
N PRO A 3 14.49 -1.85 7.88
CA PRO A 3 14.33 -1.99 6.43
C PRO A 3 14.51 -3.46 5.99
N PRO A 4 14.01 -3.84 4.81
CA PRO A 4 14.31 -5.14 4.20
C PRO A 4 15.78 -5.18 3.79
N ASN A 5 16.42 -6.35 3.96
CA ASN A 5 17.73 -6.63 3.39
C ASN A 5 17.55 -7.60 2.22
N PHE A 6 18.08 -7.22 1.07
CA PHE A 6 17.96 -7.98 -0.18
C PHE A 6 19.30 -8.61 -0.57
N ASP A 7 19.25 -9.75 -1.23
CA ASP A 7 20.39 -10.30 -1.95
C ASP A 7 20.65 -9.53 -3.27
N ASN A 8 21.65 -9.98 -4.03
CA ASN A 8 22.02 -9.36 -5.31
C ASN A 8 20.99 -9.54 -6.43
N GLN A 9 19.90 -10.31 -6.20
CA GLN A 9 18.79 -10.52 -7.13
C GLN A 9 17.52 -9.78 -6.70
N GLY A 10 17.58 -8.95 -5.66
CA GLY A 10 16.43 -8.21 -5.16
C GLY A 10 15.46 -9.07 -4.35
N VAL A 11 15.90 -10.24 -3.88
CA VAL A 11 15.12 -11.13 -3.03
C VAL A 11 15.44 -10.87 -1.56
N ARG A 12 14.41 -10.67 -0.74
CA ARG A 12 14.57 -10.38 0.68
C ARG A 12 15.10 -11.62 1.40
N VAL A 13 16.18 -11.43 2.16
CA VAL A 13 16.82 -12.49 2.95
C VAL A 13 16.61 -12.34 4.45
N ASN A 14 16.40 -11.12 4.96
CA ASN A 14 16.02 -10.83 6.34
C ASN A 14 15.56 -9.35 6.48
N GLY A 15 15.43 -8.86 7.72
CA GLY A 15 14.99 -7.50 8.01
C GLY A 15 13.47 -7.35 8.00
N GLY A 16 12.98 -6.12 7.88
CA GLY A 16 11.54 -5.86 7.77
C GLY A 16 11.05 -5.90 6.32
N ILE A 17 9.92 -5.25 6.05
CA ILE A 17 9.21 -5.29 4.76
C ILE A 17 9.09 -3.92 4.07
N GLY A 18 9.68 -2.87 4.65
CA GLY A 18 9.90 -1.60 3.96
C GLY A 18 8.71 -0.65 3.83
N CYS A 19 7.50 -1.01 4.29
CA CYS A 19 6.29 -0.17 4.13
C CYS A 19 6.45 1.26 4.69
N ALA A 20 7.15 1.39 5.81
CA ALA A 20 7.41 2.67 6.48
C ALA A 20 8.34 3.60 5.67
N GLY A 21 8.96 3.11 4.59
CA GLY A 21 9.71 3.96 3.67
C GLY A 21 8.79 5.02 3.04
N CYS A 22 7.58 4.63 2.64
CA CYS A 22 6.60 5.53 2.02
C CYS A 22 5.49 5.96 3.01
N HIS A 23 5.06 5.06 3.89
CA HIS A 23 3.94 5.27 4.80
C HIS A 23 4.41 5.63 6.21
N GLN A 24 4.80 6.89 6.40
CA GLN A 24 5.45 7.37 7.61
C GLN A 24 4.44 7.88 8.64
N ALA A 25 4.69 7.59 9.91
CA ALA A 25 3.93 8.16 11.02
C ALA A 25 4.11 9.69 11.06
N PRO A 26 3.13 10.45 11.60
CA PRO A 26 1.93 9.97 12.31
C PRO A 26 0.71 9.66 11.43
N GLU A 27 0.65 10.14 10.20
CA GLU A 27 -0.49 9.93 9.30
C GLU A 27 -0.38 8.64 8.48
N PHE A 28 0.74 7.92 8.57
CA PHE A 28 1.06 6.77 7.71
C PHE A 28 0.99 7.10 6.22
N SER A 29 1.48 8.30 5.87
CA SER A 29 1.67 8.83 4.52
C SER A 29 2.95 9.68 4.51
N ILE A 30 3.12 10.61 3.57
CA ILE A 30 4.11 11.71 3.64
C ILE A 30 5.49 11.38 3.09
N ASP A 31 5.64 10.42 2.18
CA ASP A 31 6.78 10.58 1.26
C ASP A 31 6.39 11.48 0.08
N PRO A 32 6.78 12.78 0.06
CA PRO A 32 6.48 13.68 -1.05
C PRO A 32 7.25 13.31 -2.33
N ASN A 33 8.30 12.50 -2.21
CA ASN A 33 9.20 12.12 -3.30
C ASN A 33 9.04 10.63 -3.67
N SER A 34 7.95 9.98 -3.24
CA SER A 34 7.64 8.66 -3.78
C SER A 34 7.34 8.74 -5.28
N LEU A 35 7.70 7.70 -6.02
CA LEU A 35 7.31 7.51 -7.41
C LEU A 35 6.25 6.41 -7.53
N ASN A 36 6.00 5.92 -8.75
CA ASN A 36 4.94 4.95 -9.00
C ASN A 36 5.24 3.62 -8.28
N ASN A 37 4.19 2.97 -7.75
CA ASN A 37 4.33 1.75 -6.95
C ASN A 37 4.30 0.44 -7.77
N GLY A 38 4.25 0.51 -9.09
CA GLY A 38 4.13 -0.64 -9.99
C GLY A 38 2.70 -0.92 -10.48
N VAL A 39 1.68 -0.22 -9.98
CA VAL A 39 0.34 -0.24 -10.57
C VAL A 39 0.28 0.82 -11.65
N ILE A 40 0.21 0.36 -12.91
CA ILE A 40 0.33 1.23 -14.08
C ILE A 40 -0.93 1.29 -14.95
N ALA A 41 -1.98 0.51 -14.66
CA ALA A 41 -3.21 0.59 -15.43
C ALA A 41 -3.89 1.95 -15.22
N ASN A 42 -4.60 2.45 -16.24
CA ASN A 42 -5.38 3.68 -16.12
C ASN A 42 -6.87 3.35 -15.87
N ALA A 43 -7.47 4.02 -14.87
CA ALA A 43 -8.87 3.77 -14.47
C ALA A 43 -9.90 4.27 -15.48
N ASN A 44 -9.56 5.31 -16.25
CA ASN A 44 -10.50 6.12 -17.01
C ASN A 44 -10.27 6.07 -18.54
N ALA A 45 -9.17 5.46 -18.98
CA ALA A 45 -8.81 5.38 -20.40
C ALA A 45 -7.91 4.16 -20.68
N PRO A 46 -7.81 3.71 -21.94
CA PRO A 46 -6.77 2.77 -22.33
C PRO A 46 -5.36 3.36 -22.12
N GLY A 47 -4.40 2.52 -21.74
CA GLY A 47 -2.99 2.91 -21.61
C GLY A 47 -2.47 2.80 -20.18
N THR A 48 -1.33 3.45 -19.93
CA THR A 48 -0.64 3.43 -18.64
C THR A 48 -0.76 4.76 -17.90
N ASP A 49 -0.86 4.71 -16.57
CA ASP A 49 -0.78 5.85 -15.67
C ASP A 49 0.42 5.69 -14.74
N LEU A 50 1.46 6.47 -15.01
CA LEU A 50 2.70 6.48 -14.23
C LEU A 50 2.81 7.71 -13.32
N LEU A 51 1.81 8.59 -13.36
CA LEU A 51 1.82 9.90 -12.67
C LEU A 51 1.21 9.83 -11.27
N VAL A 52 0.52 8.73 -10.95
CA VAL A 52 0.09 8.46 -9.57
C VAL A 52 1.29 7.97 -8.77
N THR A 53 1.86 8.88 -7.99
CA THR A 53 3.09 8.65 -7.23
C THR A 53 2.94 8.85 -5.73
N ARG A 54 1.90 9.56 -5.27
CA ARG A 54 1.70 9.87 -3.85
C ARG A 54 1.30 8.62 -3.07
N SER A 55 2.01 8.35 -1.97
CA SER A 55 1.59 7.38 -0.96
C SER A 55 0.35 7.90 -0.20
N PRO A 56 -0.80 7.20 -0.25
CA PRO A 56 -1.96 7.58 0.54
C PRO A 56 -1.75 7.28 2.03
N THR A 57 -2.56 7.90 2.89
CA THR A 57 -2.64 7.49 4.30
C THR A 57 -3.11 6.05 4.39
N LEU A 58 -2.55 5.30 5.35
CA LEU A 58 -3.05 3.98 5.71
C LEU A 58 -4.13 4.03 6.79
N ARG A 59 -4.46 5.22 7.31
CA ARG A 59 -5.61 5.39 8.21
C ARG A 59 -6.88 5.11 7.45
N ASP A 60 -7.80 4.37 8.07
CA ASP A 60 -9.12 4.10 7.52
C ASP A 60 -9.15 3.40 6.16
N VAL A 61 -8.07 2.73 5.74
CA VAL A 61 -8.08 1.88 4.53
C VAL A 61 -8.95 0.63 4.72
N VAL A 62 -9.06 0.16 5.96
CA VAL A 62 -9.97 -0.89 6.39
C VAL A 62 -10.66 -0.47 7.69
N LYS A 63 -11.86 -1.02 7.92
CA LYS A 63 -12.55 -0.93 9.20
C LYS A 63 -11.90 -1.85 10.23
N VAL A 64 -12.30 -1.69 11.49
CA VAL A 64 -11.83 -2.53 12.61
C VAL A 64 -12.11 -4.03 12.38
N ASP A 65 -13.22 -4.37 11.72
CA ASP A 65 -13.57 -5.75 11.35
C ASP A 65 -12.75 -6.31 10.17
N GLY A 66 -11.89 -5.49 9.56
CA GLY A 66 -11.05 -5.84 8.43
C GLY A 66 -11.71 -5.72 7.06
N THR A 67 -12.97 -5.28 6.98
CA THR A 67 -13.61 -4.95 5.69
C THR A 67 -13.01 -3.67 5.13
N SER A 68 -12.88 -3.60 3.80
CA SER A 68 -12.31 -2.41 3.15
C SER A 68 -13.30 -1.24 3.14
N ASN A 69 -12.78 -0.03 3.28
CA ASN A 69 -13.57 1.21 3.06
C ASN A 69 -13.68 1.60 1.58
N GLY A 70 -13.07 0.82 0.69
CA GLY A 70 -13.18 0.99 -0.75
C GLY A 70 -12.18 0.10 -1.50
N PRO A 71 -12.21 0.08 -2.83
CA PRO A 71 -11.24 -0.68 -3.58
C PRO A 71 -9.85 -0.01 -3.50
N PHE A 72 -8.80 -0.83 -3.40
CA PHE A 72 -7.43 -0.39 -3.23
C PHE A 72 -6.79 0.04 -4.55
N MET A 73 -5.74 0.86 -4.43
CA MET A 73 -5.03 1.50 -5.54
C MET A 73 -5.90 2.51 -6.29
N HIS A 74 -5.27 3.36 -7.11
CA HIS A 74 -5.97 4.44 -7.82
C HIS A 74 -6.93 3.94 -8.91
N ILE A 75 -6.83 2.67 -9.32
CA ILE A 75 -7.76 2.03 -10.26
C ILE A 75 -8.82 1.17 -9.59
N GLY A 76 -8.79 1.05 -8.26
CA GLY A 76 -9.70 0.16 -7.55
C GLY A 76 -9.51 -1.33 -7.89
N VAL A 77 -8.28 -1.84 -7.80
CA VAL A 77 -7.90 -3.22 -8.20
C VAL A 77 -8.70 -4.28 -7.46
N SER A 78 -8.92 -4.10 -6.15
CA SER A 78 -9.48 -5.13 -5.27
C SER A 78 -9.89 -4.54 -3.93
N ASN A 79 -10.85 -5.17 -3.24
CA ASN A 79 -11.20 -4.86 -1.85
C ASN A 79 -10.41 -5.74 -0.83
N ASN A 80 -9.45 -6.54 -1.29
CA ASN A 80 -8.70 -7.49 -0.44
C ASN A 80 -7.27 -7.03 -0.21
N LEU A 81 -6.89 -6.82 1.06
CA LEU A 81 -5.53 -6.44 1.46
C LEU A 81 -4.48 -7.48 1.04
N THR A 82 -4.86 -8.76 0.95
CA THR A 82 -3.97 -9.81 0.45
C THR A 82 -3.55 -9.55 -0.99
N THR A 83 -4.44 -9.01 -1.83
CA THR A 83 -4.10 -8.60 -3.20
C THR A 83 -3.05 -7.48 -3.19
N VAL A 84 -3.21 -6.49 -2.30
CA VAL A 84 -2.24 -5.40 -2.13
C VAL A 84 -0.89 -5.92 -1.65
N LEU A 85 -0.89 -6.81 -0.65
CA LEU A 85 0.34 -7.40 -0.13
C LEU A 85 1.04 -8.25 -1.18
N ASN A 86 0.32 -9.04 -1.97
CA ASN A 86 0.90 -9.83 -3.06
C ASN A 86 1.52 -8.95 -4.15
N HIS A 87 0.95 -7.77 -4.43
CA HIS A 87 1.57 -6.79 -5.33
C HIS A 87 2.93 -6.32 -4.80
N TYR A 88 3.00 -5.93 -3.52
CA TYR A 88 4.27 -5.52 -2.93
C TYR A 88 5.23 -6.70 -2.67
N ASP A 89 4.73 -7.92 -2.55
CA ASP A 89 5.52 -9.14 -2.35
C ASP A 89 6.38 -9.47 -3.59
N ALA A 90 5.90 -9.12 -4.79
CA ALA A 90 6.60 -9.33 -6.05
C ALA A 90 6.32 -8.19 -7.04
N ILE A 91 7.26 -7.27 -7.18
CA ILE A 91 7.10 -6.09 -8.05
C ILE A 91 7.46 -6.41 -9.50
N ASN A 92 6.57 -6.07 -10.42
CA ASN A 92 6.80 -6.12 -11.86
C ASN A 92 7.29 -4.75 -12.37
N LEU A 93 8.39 -4.74 -13.13
CA LEU A 93 8.98 -3.53 -13.72
C LEU A 93 8.46 -3.22 -15.13
N ALA A 94 7.79 -4.17 -15.78
CA ALA A 94 7.40 -4.05 -17.18
C ALA A 94 6.49 -2.84 -17.40
N GLY A 95 6.84 -2.00 -18.39
CA GLY A 95 6.03 -0.86 -18.79
C GLY A 95 6.06 0.34 -17.82
N ASN A 96 6.96 0.35 -16.84
CA ASN A 96 7.07 1.42 -15.85
C ASN A 96 8.47 2.04 -15.82
N ASN A 97 8.63 3.24 -16.38
CA ASN A 97 9.88 4.00 -16.33
C ASN A 97 9.93 5.02 -15.17
N ASN A 98 8.91 5.05 -14.31
CA ASN A 98 8.78 5.95 -13.18
C ASN A 98 8.56 5.17 -11.87
N ILE A 99 9.06 3.94 -11.79
CA ILE A 99 8.93 3.12 -10.60
C ILE A 99 9.80 3.66 -9.47
N ASP A 100 9.31 3.58 -8.24
CA ASP A 100 10.08 4.02 -7.07
C ASP A 100 11.34 3.16 -6.85
N PRO A 101 12.54 3.77 -6.71
CA PRO A 101 13.80 3.01 -6.54
C PRO A 101 13.82 2.07 -5.34
N ARG A 102 13.00 2.34 -4.31
CA ARG A 102 12.88 1.45 -3.14
C ARG A 102 12.24 0.11 -3.49
N LEU A 103 11.50 0.04 -4.58
CA LEU A 103 10.89 -1.18 -5.12
C LEU A 103 11.78 -1.88 -6.15
N THR A 104 12.97 -1.33 -6.43
CA THR A 104 13.94 -1.86 -7.39
C THR A 104 15.30 -2.18 -6.76
N PRO A 105 15.38 -2.95 -5.65
CA PRO A 105 16.66 -3.28 -5.01
C PRO A 105 17.61 -3.94 -6.01
N ASN A 106 18.84 -3.40 -6.09
CA ASN A 106 19.87 -3.87 -7.03
C ASN A 106 19.44 -3.86 -8.51
N GLY A 107 18.45 -3.03 -8.88
CA GLY A 107 17.91 -2.95 -10.24
C GLY A 107 16.89 -4.03 -10.60
N PHE A 108 16.54 -4.92 -9.65
CA PHE A 108 15.51 -5.94 -9.80
C PHE A 108 14.22 -5.51 -9.11
N GLY A 109 13.07 -5.89 -9.65
CA GLY A 109 11.81 -5.74 -8.92
C GLY A 109 11.88 -6.52 -7.61
N GLN A 110 11.53 -5.87 -6.50
CA GLN A 110 11.67 -6.49 -5.19
C GLN A 110 10.87 -7.80 -5.11
N GLN A 111 11.41 -8.77 -4.40
CA GLN A 111 10.71 -9.97 -3.96
C GLN A 111 10.83 -10.09 -2.44
N LEU A 112 9.74 -9.89 -1.71
CA LEU A 112 9.77 -9.85 -0.24
C LEU A 112 9.69 -11.22 0.41
N ASN A 113 9.24 -12.25 -0.32
CA ASN A 113 9.00 -13.60 0.19
C ASN A 113 8.19 -13.57 1.50
N LEU A 114 7.12 -12.78 1.52
CA LEU A 114 6.28 -12.62 2.70
C LEU A 114 5.67 -13.95 3.08
N THR A 115 5.94 -14.39 4.30
CA THR A 115 5.26 -15.52 4.91
C THR A 115 3.79 -15.19 5.18
N GLN A 116 2.94 -16.20 5.32
CA GLN A 116 1.54 -15.97 5.68
C GLN A 116 1.42 -15.24 7.03
N ALA A 117 2.27 -15.59 8.00
CA ALA A 117 2.31 -14.93 9.30
C ALA A 117 2.66 -13.43 9.20
N GLU A 118 3.59 -13.05 8.32
CA GLU A 118 3.89 -11.64 8.08
C GLU A 118 2.72 -10.92 7.42
N LYS A 119 2.05 -11.54 6.43
CA LYS A 119 0.86 -10.96 5.80
C LYS A 119 -0.25 -10.72 6.83
N ASP A 120 -0.51 -11.72 7.68
CA ASP A 120 -1.52 -11.63 8.74
C ASP A 120 -1.17 -10.54 9.76
N ALA A 121 0.11 -10.41 10.13
CA ALA A 121 0.58 -9.37 11.04
C ALA A 121 0.40 -7.95 10.45
N VAL A 122 0.67 -7.76 9.15
CA VAL A 122 0.42 -6.47 8.49
C VAL A 122 -1.08 -6.16 8.46
N ILE A 123 -1.91 -7.14 8.11
CA ILE A 123 -3.37 -6.96 8.09
C ILE A 123 -3.90 -6.61 9.49
N ALA A 124 -3.42 -7.31 10.53
CA ALA A 124 -3.77 -7.00 11.90
C ALA A 124 -3.36 -5.57 12.29
N PHE A 125 -2.16 -5.14 11.91
CA PHE A 125 -1.72 -3.76 12.12
C PHE A 125 -2.60 -2.75 11.40
N LEU A 126 -2.92 -2.96 10.12
CA LEU A 126 -3.78 -2.05 9.35
C LEU A 126 -5.18 -1.89 9.95
N ARG A 127 -5.74 -2.95 10.56
CA ARG A 127 -7.01 -2.87 11.29
C ARG A 127 -6.95 -1.95 12.51
N THR A 128 -5.78 -1.80 13.13
CA THR A 128 -5.60 -0.84 14.24
C THR A 128 -5.65 0.61 13.79
N LEU A 129 -5.55 0.86 12.47
CA LEU A 129 -5.63 2.19 11.87
C LEU A 129 -7.05 2.55 11.42
N GLY A 130 -8.02 1.65 11.58
CA GLY A 130 -9.44 1.91 11.35
C GLY A 130 -10.08 2.63 12.53
N GLY A 131 -10.69 3.78 12.26
CA GLY A 131 -11.47 4.55 13.22
C GLY A 131 -12.79 3.88 13.55
N ASN A 132 -13.34 4.20 14.72
CA ASN A 132 -14.72 3.87 15.09
C ASN A 132 -15.61 5.11 14.98
N ASP A 133 -15.20 6.21 15.64
CA ASP A 133 -15.99 7.43 15.74
C ASP A 133 -16.33 8.09 14.39
N VAL A 134 -15.43 8.07 13.41
CA VAL A 134 -15.67 8.69 12.09
C VAL A 134 -16.85 8.05 11.35
N TYR A 135 -17.22 6.82 11.71
CA TYR A 135 -18.32 6.08 11.08
C TYR A 135 -19.61 6.05 11.90
N THR A 136 -19.56 6.41 13.19
CA THR A 136 -20.70 6.24 14.10
C THR A 136 -21.10 7.50 14.87
N ASN A 137 -20.26 8.53 14.89
CA ASN A 137 -20.49 9.73 15.70
C ASN A 137 -21.35 10.74 14.94
N ASP A 138 -22.50 11.11 15.50
CA ASP A 138 -23.45 12.11 14.96
C ASP A 138 -22.79 13.46 14.64
N LYS A 139 -21.66 13.81 15.29
CA LYS A 139 -20.89 15.00 14.94
C LYS A 139 -20.46 15.03 13.46
N TRP A 140 -20.26 13.86 12.85
CA TRP A 140 -19.80 13.69 11.47
C TRP A 140 -20.89 13.16 10.53
N SER A 141 -22.13 13.01 11.01
CA SER A 141 -23.23 12.52 10.18
C SER A 141 -23.71 13.59 9.20
N ASP A 142 -24.50 13.18 8.21
CA ASP A 142 -25.19 14.11 7.32
C ASP A 142 -26.13 15.02 8.15
N PRO A 143 -25.94 16.35 8.12
CA PRO A 143 -26.75 17.29 8.90
C PRO A 143 -28.13 17.55 8.29
N PHE A 144 -28.46 16.95 7.14
CA PHE A 144 -29.70 17.16 6.40
C PHE A 144 -30.65 15.96 6.40
N ILE A 145 -30.35 14.92 7.18
CA ILE A 145 -31.32 13.83 7.42
C ILE A 145 -32.49 14.44 8.24
N PRO A 146 -33.75 14.32 7.81
CA PRO A 146 -34.92 14.80 8.55
C PRO A 146 -35.14 14.05 9.87
#